data_AF-A0A7C1XZ66-F1
#
_entry.id   AF-A0A7C1XZ66-F1
#
_cell.length_a   1.000
_cell.length_b   1.000
_cell.length_c   1.000
_cell.angle_alpha   90.00
_cell.angle_beta   90.00
_cell.angle_gamma   90.00
#
_symmetry.space_group_name_H-M   'P 1'
#
loop_
_entity.id
_entity.type
_entity.pdbx_description
1 polymer ?
#
loop_
_entity_poly.entity_id
_entity_poly.type
_entity_poly.pdbx_seq_one_letter_code
_entity_poly.pdbx_strand_id
1 'polypeptide(L)'
;MHSNVQQTLQDIGYQLDNNIYPVVKNGGVIMPCELSVTSNMGEETKDEKRTSRRSKTRAWKRTTRRQRPSNKTTSLICTDIQTQYESELDAVYKAYPKTQVWYQQDGLILLTESEILFGLNRPATFLVVIPYAKNLVVKGWGFWVGSIDIDWIGPRHTNFPDGSICAFEPSDATWTKSDSLVELLDLYSFWALRHLYLKIYGRWPGQQAVQFPYERILELRSDEYCGCKQSDKLYAECCQRKDLKNNHVANAVNFILSCSGGHRKPPETIINFIHRQSNPPKIVELISV
;
A
#
# COMPACT_ATOMS: atom_id res chain seq x y z
N MET A 1 2.79 -14.43 20.79
CA MET A 1 3.79 -13.69 19.98
C MET A 1 5.10 -13.72 20.77
N HIS A 2 6.22 -14.12 20.16
CA HIS A 2 7.50 -14.16 20.87
C HIS A 2 7.92 -12.74 21.27
N SER A 3 8.53 -12.57 22.46
CA SER A 3 8.96 -11.27 23.00
C SER A 3 9.83 -10.47 22.02
N ASN A 4 10.64 -11.16 21.21
CA ASN A 4 11.51 -10.55 20.21
C ASN A 4 10.72 -9.87 19.06
N VAL A 5 9.64 -10.50 18.57
CA VAL A 5 8.83 -9.93 17.47
C VAL A 5 8.14 -8.64 17.93
N GLN A 6 7.61 -8.66 19.15
CA GLN A 6 6.96 -7.50 19.74
C GLN A 6 7.95 -6.35 19.93
N GLN A 7 9.14 -6.63 20.46
CA GLN A 7 10.20 -5.62 20.63
C GLN A 7 10.61 -5.02 19.28
N THR A 8 10.91 -5.86 18.29
CA THR A 8 11.30 -5.41 16.95
C THR A 8 10.23 -4.51 16.32
N LEU A 9 8.95 -4.89 16.47
CA LEU A 9 7.85 -4.10 15.95
C LEU A 9 7.70 -2.76 16.68
N GLN A 10 7.96 -2.71 18.00
CA GLN A 10 8.00 -1.44 18.75
C GLN A 10 9.11 -0.54 18.26
N ASP A 11 10.31 -1.08 18.08
CA ASP A 11 11.47 -0.33 17.63
C ASP A 11 11.23 0.27 16.24
N ILE A 12 10.67 -0.50 15.31
CA ILE A 12 10.28 0.01 13.99
C ILE A 12 9.19 1.08 14.12
N GLY A 13 8.17 0.87 14.96
CA GLY A 13 7.14 1.88 15.19
C GLY A 13 7.68 3.21 15.71
N TYR A 14 8.61 3.15 16.68
CA TYR A 14 9.30 4.32 17.20
C TYR A 14 10.13 5.01 16.12
N GLN A 15 10.89 4.26 15.32
CA GLN A 15 11.64 4.81 14.19
C GLN A 15 10.73 5.53 13.19
N LEU A 16 9.59 4.91 12.85
CA LEU A 16 8.63 5.49 11.92
C LEU A 16 8.01 6.79 12.42
N ASP A 17 7.73 6.89 13.72
CA ASP A 17 7.27 8.15 14.32
C ASP A 17 8.36 9.24 14.22
N ASN A 18 9.64 8.85 14.23
CA ASN A 18 10.77 9.76 14.07
C ASN A 18 11.21 9.93 12.60
N ASN A 19 10.38 9.52 11.64
CA ASN A 19 10.68 9.60 10.20
C ASN A 19 11.96 8.83 9.79
N ILE A 20 12.27 7.77 10.51
CA ILE A 20 13.33 6.80 10.21
C ILE A 20 12.65 5.57 9.62
N TYR A 21 13.00 5.24 8.39
CA TYR A 21 12.37 4.13 7.67
C TYR A 21 13.17 2.84 7.84
N PRO A 22 12.48 1.70 8.07
CA PRO A 22 13.15 0.42 8.20
C PRO A 22 13.68 -0.08 6.85
N VAL A 23 14.55 -1.08 6.89
CA VAL A 23 15.05 -1.75 5.69
C VAL A 23 14.22 -2.99 5.42
N VAL A 24 13.83 -3.19 4.16
CA VAL A 24 13.20 -4.42 3.69
C VAL A 24 14.28 -5.33 3.10
N LYS A 25 14.33 -6.58 3.55
CA LYS A 25 15.21 -7.63 3.04
C LYS A 25 14.40 -8.61 2.19
N ASN A 26 15.10 -9.46 1.44
CA ASN A 26 14.48 -10.57 0.69
C ASN A 26 13.49 -11.34 1.58
N GLY A 27 12.40 -11.80 0.96
CA GLY A 27 11.25 -12.39 1.64
C GLY A 27 10.33 -11.36 2.30
N GLY A 28 10.56 -10.07 2.06
CA GLY A 28 9.78 -8.98 2.64
C GLY A 28 9.96 -8.83 4.15
N VAL A 29 11.10 -9.29 4.69
CA VAL A 29 11.42 -9.17 6.10
C VAL A 29 11.84 -7.75 6.41
N ILE A 30 11.20 -7.13 7.39
CA ILE A 30 11.46 -5.75 7.77
C ILE A 30 12.31 -5.69 9.02
N MET A 31 13.40 -4.95 8.93
CA MET A 31 14.35 -4.77 10.02
C MET A 31 14.42 -3.29 10.43
N PRO A 32 14.56 -2.98 11.73
CA PRO A 32 14.88 -1.63 12.17
C PRO A 32 16.10 -1.09 11.43
N CYS A 33 16.13 0.21 11.18
CA CYS A 33 17.32 0.87 10.67
C CYS A 33 18.41 0.88 11.75
N GLU A 34 19.59 0.35 11.44
CA GLU A 34 20.77 0.44 12.30
C GLU A 34 21.41 1.83 12.15
N LEU A 35 20.90 2.84 12.85
CA LEU A 35 21.59 4.12 12.95
C LEU A 35 22.76 3.96 13.91
N SER A 36 23.95 3.70 13.38
CA SER A 36 25.19 3.75 14.18
C SER A 36 25.46 5.20 14.60
N VAL A 37 25.64 5.41 15.91
CA VAL A 37 26.08 6.69 16.48
C VAL A 37 27.61 6.84 16.25
N THR A 38 27.96 7.75 15.33
CA THR A 38 29.23 8.48 15.10
C THR A 38 30.56 7.74 14.87
N SER A 39 31.16 7.93 13.68
CA SER A 39 32.56 8.40 13.49
C SER A 39 32.85 8.68 12.01
N ASN A 40 33.61 9.75 11.74
CA ASN A 40 34.03 10.22 10.43
C ASN A 40 34.89 9.21 9.64
N MET A 41 34.85 9.37 8.30
CA MET A 41 35.80 8.97 7.24
C MET A 41 35.61 7.58 6.59
N GLY A 42 35.30 7.61 5.29
CA GLY A 42 35.47 6.51 4.34
C GLY A 42 34.38 6.47 3.28
N GLU A 43 34.55 7.21 2.18
CA GLU A 43 33.68 7.22 1.00
C GLU A 43 33.26 5.81 0.54
N GLU A 44 31.96 5.57 0.37
CA GLU A 44 31.42 4.73 -0.70
C GLU A 44 30.08 5.31 -1.21
N THR A 45 30.21 6.09 -2.29
CA THR A 45 29.29 6.32 -3.40
C THR A 45 27.76 6.15 -3.24
N LYS A 46 27.10 7.32 -3.35
CA LYS A 46 25.83 7.58 -4.07
C LYS A 46 24.59 6.81 -3.61
N ASP A 47 23.83 7.44 -2.72
CA ASP A 47 22.41 7.75 -2.99
C ASP A 47 21.87 8.83 -2.03
N GLU A 48 22.44 10.03 -2.13
CA GLU A 48 21.75 11.26 -1.73
C GLU A 48 20.82 11.71 -2.88
N LYS A 49 19.69 11.03 -3.07
CA LYS A 49 18.58 11.64 -3.83
C LYS A 49 17.82 12.59 -2.93
N ARG A 50 18.38 13.81 -2.86
CA ARG A 50 17.69 15.10 -2.80
C ARG A 50 16.18 15.00 -2.53
N THR A 51 15.80 15.18 -1.26
CA THR A 51 14.52 15.78 -0.88
C THR A 51 14.50 17.24 -1.34
N SER A 52 14.35 17.43 -2.65
CA SER A 52 14.07 18.75 -3.22
C SER A 52 12.61 19.07 -2.89
N ARG A 53 12.41 20.11 -2.07
CA ARG A 53 11.15 20.85 -1.93
C ARG A 53 10.41 20.92 -3.27
N ARG A 54 9.25 20.28 -3.38
CA ARG A 54 8.36 20.45 -4.53
C ARG A 54 6.91 20.69 -4.11
N SER A 55 6.29 21.50 -4.95
CA SER A 55 5.10 22.34 -4.78
C SER A 55 3.76 21.61 -4.64
N LYS A 56 2.86 22.22 -3.86
CA LYS A 56 1.41 21.98 -3.70
C LYS A 56 0.78 20.98 -4.68
N THR A 57 0.60 19.74 -4.25
CA THR A 57 -0.25 18.76 -4.93
C THR A 57 -1.70 19.01 -4.54
N ARG A 58 -2.55 19.32 -5.52
CA ARG A 58 -4.01 19.37 -5.35
C ARG A 58 -4.52 17.97 -5.04
N ALA A 59 -5.26 17.85 -3.95
CA ALA A 59 -6.15 16.73 -3.67
C ALA A 59 -7.10 16.50 -4.84
N TRP A 60 -7.39 15.23 -5.11
CA TRP A 60 -8.21 14.75 -6.20
C TRP A 60 -9.60 15.42 -6.16
N LYS A 61 -9.85 16.38 -7.05
CA LYS A 61 -11.21 16.69 -7.50
C LYS A 61 -11.47 15.81 -8.71
N ARG A 62 -12.08 14.65 -8.49
CA ARG A 62 -12.64 13.84 -9.57
C ARG A 62 -13.82 14.60 -10.17
N THR A 63 -13.71 14.95 -11.45
CA THR A 63 -14.79 15.49 -12.25
C THR A 63 -15.94 14.49 -12.36
N THR A 64 -17.15 14.94 -12.02
CA THR A 64 -18.42 14.30 -12.37
C THR A 64 -18.43 13.85 -13.84
N ARG A 65 -18.39 12.54 -14.06
CA ARG A 65 -18.48 11.92 -15.39
C ARG A 65 -19.90 12.10 -15.92
N ARG A 66 -20.11 13.09 -16.81
CA ARG A 66 -21.25 13.09 -17.73
C ARG A 66 -21.16 11.82 -18.58
N GLN A 67 -22.22 11.02 -18.56
CA GLN A 67 -22.38 9.85 -19.41
C GLN A 67 -22.31 10.27 -20.89
N ARG A 68 -21.36 9.71 -21.63
CA ARG A 68 -21.39 9.61 -23.09
C ARG A 68 -21.14 8.14 -23.46
N PRO A 69 -21.73 7.64 -24.56
CA PRO A 69 -21.77 6.21 -24.86
C PRO A 69 -20.36 5.65 -25.08
N SER A 70 -20.14 4.43 -24.59
CA SER A 70 -18.87 3.72 -24.67
C SER A 70 -18.61 3.19 -26.08
N ASN A 71 -17.79 3.88 -26.87
CA ASN A 71 -16.99 3.19 -27.86
C ASN A 71 -15.85 2.49 -27.11
N LYS A 72 -15.83 1.15 -27.13
CA LYS A 72 -14.71 0.32 -26.67
C LYS A 72 -13.49 0.66 -27.53
N THR A 73 -12.69 1.63 -27.08
CA THR A 73 -11.33 1.78 -27.59
C THR A 73 -10.47 0.74 -26.87
N THR A 74 -10.00 -0.26 -27.61
CA THR A 74 -9.11 -1.31 -27.11
C THR A 74 -7.89 -0.69 -26.47
N SER A 75 -7.60 -0.98 -25.21
CA SER A 75 -6.36 -0.56 -24.56
C SER A 75 -5.20 -1.24 -25.29
N LEU A 76 -4.35 -0.45 -25.96
CA LEU A 76 -3.19 -0.97 -26.67
C LEU A 76 -2.21 -1.57 -25.65
N ILE A 77 -1.97 -2.87 -25.76
CA ILE A 77 -0.93 -3.58 -25.02
C ILE A 77 0.42 -2.96 -25.40
N CYS A 78 1.23 -2.62 -24.41
CA CYS A 78 2.56 -2.09 -24.64
C CYS A 78 3.59 -3.21 -24.48
N THR A 79 4.15 -3.65 -25.60
CA THR A 79 5.20 -4.69 -25.66
C THR A 79 6.41 -4.35 -24.80
N ASP A 80 6.75 -3.07 -24.66
CA ASP A 80 7.89 -2.62 -23.85
C ASP A 80 7.65 -2.90 -22.36
N ILE A 81 6.43 -2.66 -21.86
CA ILE A 81 6.06 -2.90 -20.46
C ILE A 81 6.01 -4.39 -20.17
N GLN A 82 5.46 -5.17 -21.10
CA GLN A 82 5.46 -6.62 -20.99
C GLN A 82 6.89 -7.16 -20.87
N THR A 83 7.76 -6.77 -21.80
CA THR A 83 9.17 -7.21 -21.82
C THR A 83 9.89 -6.82 -20.53
N GLN A 84 9.67 -5.58 -20.04
CA GLN A 84 10.25 -5.13 -18.78
C GLN A 84 9.86 -6.05 -17.63
N TYR A 85 8.56 -6.21 -17.36
CA TYR A 85 8.12 -6.97 -16.20
C TYR A 85 8.50 -8.45 -16.28
N GLU A 86 8.43 -9.05 -17.47
CA GLU A 86 8.87 -10.43 -17.67
C GLU A 86 10.37 -10.58 -17.41
N SER A 87 11.20 -9.58 -17.79
CA SER A 87 12.64 -9.59 -17.51
C SER A 87 12.99 -9.40 -16.02
N GLU A 88 12.09 -8.84 -15.23
CA GLU A 88 12.27 -8.64 -13.79
C GLU A 88 11.89 -9.87 -12.95
N LEU A 89 11.21 -10.87 -13.54
CA LEU A 89 10.71 -12.03 -12.79
C LEU A 89 11.82 -12.84 -12.12
N ASP A 90 13.02 -12.94 -12.72
CA ASP A 90 14.17 -13.60 -12.08
C ASP A 90 14.60 -12.90 -10.80
N ALA A 91 14.58 -11.56 -10.77
CA ALA A 91 14.86 -10.79 -9.57
C ALA A 91 13.75 -10.98 -8.53
N VAL A 92 12.49 -11.04 -8.95
CA VAL A 92 11.35 -11.35 -8.09
C VAL A 92 11.49 -12.74 -7.47
N TYR A 93 11.83 -13.78 -8.23
CA TYR A 93 12.04 -15.12 -7.68
C TYR A 93 13.24 -15.18 -6.72
N LYS A 94 14.29 -14.40 -6.98
CA LYS A 94 15.44 -14.32 -6.06
C LYS A 94 15.09 -13.63 -4.75
N ALA A 95 14.33 -12.54 -4.81
CA ALA A 95 13.94 -11.76 -3.63
C ALA A 95 12.78 -12.41 -2.87
N TYR A 96 11.81 -12.99 -3.58
CA TYR A 96 10.60 -13.61 -3.06
C TYR A 96 10.38 -15.01 -3.67
N PRO A 97 11.11 -16.03 -3.19
CA PRO A 97 11.18 -17.36 -3.83
C PRO A 97 9.86 -18.14 -3.90
N LYS A 98 8.88 -17.76 -3.07
CA LYS A 98 7.55 -18.40 -3.05
C LYS A 98 6.54 -17.71 -3.97
N THR A 99 6.98 -16.75 -4.79
CA THR A 99 6.09 -16.06 -5.73
C THR A 99 5.57 -17.05 -6.76
N GLN A 100 4.26 -17.03 -6.98
CA GLN A 100 3.61 -17.71 -8.11
C GLN A 100 3.22 -16.67 -9.15
N VAL A 101 3.38 -17.00 -10.43
CA VAL A 101 3.11 -16.10 -11.55
C VAL A 101 2.15 -16.76 -12.52
N TRP A 102 1.09 -16.02 -12.88
CA TRP A 102 0.19 -16.40 -13.97
C TRP A 102 0.25 -15.35 -15.08
N TYR A 103 0.53 -15.83 -16.28
CA TYR A 103 0.52 -15.02 -17.49
C TYR A 103 -0.90 -14.95 -18.05
N GLN A 104 -1.36 -13.75 -18.35
CA GLN A 104 -2.59 -13.51 -19.09
C GLN A 104 -2.31 -12.55 -20.24
N GLN A 105 -3.21 -12.53 -21.22
CA GLN A 105 -3.08 -11.65 -22.38
C GLN A 105 -2.97 -10.16 -21.99
N ASP A 106 -3.65 -9.76 -20.91
CA ASP A 106 -3.72 -8.35 -20.48
C ASP A 106 -2.63 -7.96 -19.44
N GLY A 107 -1.83 -8.92 -18.97
CA GLY A 107 -0.84 -8.67 -17.92
C GLY A 107 -0.41 -9.90 -17.13
N LEU A 108 0.23 -9.65 -15.99
CA LEU A 108 0.69 -10.65 -15.04
C LEU A 108 -0.16 -10.61 -13.76
N ILE A 109 -0.30 -11.78 -13.13
CA ILE A 109 -0.76 -11.90 -11.76
C ILE A 109 0.36 -12.54 -10.94
N LEU A 110 0.74 -11.89 -9.84
CA LEU A 110 1.70 -12.40 -8.86
C LEU A 110 0.95 -12.75 -7.57
N LEU A 111 1.23 -13.92 -7.00
CA LEU A 111 0.86 -14.26 -5.63
C LEU A 111 2.15 -14.46 -4.83
N THR A 112 2.37 -13.60 -3.85
CA THR A 112 3.66 -13.50 -3.16
C THR A 112 3.47 -13.56 -1.65
N GLU A 113 4.29 -14.37 -0.98
CA GLU A 113 4.38 -14.38 0.49
C GLU A 113 5.48 -13.44 0.96
N SER A 114 5.18 -12.67 2.00
CA SER A 114 6.10 -11.82 2.74
C SER A 114 6.09 -12.22 4.21
N GLU A 115 7.25 -12.48 4.77
CA GLU A 115 7.39 -12.91 6.16
C GLU A 115 7.11 -11.76 7.15
N ILE A 116 7.30 -10.51 6.72
CA ILE A 116 7.11 -9.26 7.48
C ILE A 116 8.09 -9.11 8.65
N LEU A 117 8.11 -10.05 9.60
CA LEU A 117 9.04 -10.10 10.74
C LEU A 117 9.45 -11.55 11.01
N PHE A 118 10.75 -11.76 11.26
CA PHE A 118 11.26 -13.06 11.68
C PHE A 118 10.51 -13.59 12.91
N GLY A 119 9.97 -14.80 12.80
CA GLY A 119 9.27 -15.47 13.91
C GLY A 119 7.83 -15.03 14.16
N LEU A 120 7.22 -14.22 13.28
CA LEU A 120 5.79 -13.89 13.32
C LEU A 120 4.91 -15.13 13.09
N ASN A 121 5.43 -16.16 12.39
CA ASN A 121 4.75 -17.42 12.03
C ASN A 121 3.41 -17.23 11.29
N ARG A 122 3.19 -16.05 10.70
CA ARG A 122 1.99 -15.72 9.92
C ARG A 122 2.37 -14.72 8.84
N PRO A 123 2.67 -15.17 7.61
CA PRO A 123 3.08 -14.28 6.53
C PRO A 123 1.92 -13.40 6.06
N ALA A 124 2.26 -12.27 5.44
CA ALA A 124 1.36 -11.54 4.57
C ALA A 124 1.43 -12.15 3.16
N THR A 125 0.28 -12.46 2.57
CA THR A 125 0.18 -12.90 1.18
C THR A 125 -0.41 -11.76 0.34
N PHE A 126 0.28 -11.40 -0.74
CA PHE A 126 -0.14 -10.36 -1.66
C PHE A 126 -0.54 -10.97 -2.99
N LEU A 127 -1.75 -10.64 -3.47
CA LEU A 127 -2.15 -10.87 -4.85
C LEU A 127 -2.01 -9.56 -5.62
N VAL A 128 -1.14 -9.53 -6.63
CA VAL A 128 -0.80 -8.33 -7.39
C VAL A 128 -1.14 -8.53 -8.86
N VAL A 129 -1.94 -7.62 -9.41
CA VAL A 129 -2.34 -7.58 -10.81
C VAL A 129 -1.57 -6.47 -11.51
N ILE A 130 -0.78 -6.84 -12.51
CA ILE A 130 0.13 -5.96 -13.23
C ILE A 130 -0.33 -5.89 -14.70
N PRO A 131 -1.09 -4.85 -15.09
CA PRO A 131 -1.54 -4.71 -16.46
C PRO A 131 -0.44 -4.20 -17.40
N TYR A 132 -0.36 -4.79 -18.59
CA TYR A 132 0.56 -4.35 -19.67
C TYR A 132 0.13 -3.05 -20.34
N ALA A 133 -1.14 -2.67 -20.23
CA ALA A 133 -1.62 -1.40 -20.76
C ALA A 133 -1.12 -0.21 -19.92
N LYS A 134 -0.48 0.78 -20.57
CA LYS A 134 0.14 1.96 -19.93
C LYS A 134 -0.84 2.77 -19.06
N ASN A 135 -2.09 2.87 -19.46
CA ASN A 135 -3.12 3.69 -18.82
C ASN A 135 -3.83 3.01 -17.63
N LEU A 136 -3.55 1.72 -17.37
CA LEU A 136 -4.16 0.97 -16.28
C LEU A 136 -3.20 0.93 -15.09
N VAL A 137 -3.70 0.93 -13.86
CA VAL A 137 -2.85 0.97 -12.65
C VAL A 137 -2.64 -0.44 -12.12
N VAL A 138 -1.47 -0.70 -11.52
CA VAL A 138 -1.20 -1.94 -10.77
C VAL A 138 -2.11 -1.97 -9.54
N LYS A 139 -2.75 -3.11 -9.28
CA LYS A 139 -3.60 -3.30 -8.10
C LYS A 139 -3.05 -4.46 -7.27
N GLY A 140 -3.00 -4.31 -5.96
CA GLY A 140 -2.58 -5.38 -5.04
C GLY A 140 -3.60 -5.55 -3.91
N TRP A 141 -3.75 -6.77 -3.38
CA TRP A 141 -4.54 -7.05 -2.18
C TRP A 141 -3.73 -7.88 -1.21
N GLY A 142 -3.74 -7.53 0.07
CA GLY A 142 -2.97 -8.21 1.12
C GLY A 142 -3.86 -9.01 2.07
N PHE A 143 -3.37 -10.18 2.48
CA PHE A 143 -4.07 -11.11 3.39
C PHE A 143 -3.11 -11.67 4.44
N TRP A 144 -3.53 -11.79 5.69
CA TRP A 144 -2.87 -12.60 6.69
C TRP A 144 -3.32 -14.05 6.54
N VAL A 145 -2.46 -14.91 5.99
CA VAL A 145 -2.77 -16.33 5.77
C VAL A 145 -2.16 -17.16 6.90
N GLY A 146 -3.02 -17.81 7.68
CA GLY A 146 -2.65 -18.82 8.67
C GLY A 146 -2.96 -20.22 8.19
N SER A 147 -2.74 -21.22 9.05
CA SER A 147 -3.01 -22.63 8.72
C SER A 147 -4.49 -22.97 8.57
N ILE A 148 -5.37 -22.16 9.19
CA ILE A 148 -6.83 -22.41 9.24
C ILE A 148 -7.66 -21.15 8.97
N ASP A 149 -7.03 -19.98 8.88
CA ASP A 149 -7.69 -18.69 8.76
C ASP A 149 -7.02 -17.81 7.68
N ILE A 150 -7.83 -17.00 7.01
CA ILE A 150 -7.40 -16.03 6.01
C ILE A 150 -8.13 -14.74 6.33
N ASP A 151 -7.36 -13.70 6.64
CA ASP A 151 -7.91 -12.38 6.98
C ASP A 151 -7.41 -11.34 6.00
N TRP A 152 -8.30 -10.56 5.39
CA TRP A 152 -7.89 -9.41 4.59
C TRP A 152 -7.23 -8.33 5.46
N ILE A 153 -6.14 -7.75 4.96
CA ILE A 153 -5.43 -6.64 5.61
C ILE A 153 -6.14 -5.32 5.21
N GLY A 154 -6.94 -4.74 6.11
CA GLY A 154 -7.72 -3.54 5.82
C GLY A 154 -8.59 -3.08 7.01
N PRO A 155 -9.43 -2.03 6.85
CA PRO A 155 -9.65 -1.23 5.65
C PRO A 155 -8.79 0.04 5.55
N ARG A 156 -8.08 0.41 6.62
CA ARG A 156 -7.22 1.61 6.63
C ARG A 156 -6.17 1.53 5.51
N HIS A 157 -5.83 2.66 4.88
CA HIS A 157 -4.84 2.70 3.78
C HIS A 157 -5.06 1.66 2.66
N THR A 158 -6.32 1.48 2.25
CA THR A 158 -6.70 0.77 1.02
C THR A 158 -7.48 1.70 0.09
N ASN A 159 -7.49 1.41 -1.21
CA ASN A 159 -8.16 2.19 -2.23
C ASN A 159 -9.67 1.92 -2.21
N PHE A 160 -10.43 2.95 -2.58
CA PHE A 160 -11.85 2.81 -2.86
C PHE A 160 -12.11 2.50 -4.33
N PRO A 161 -13.13 1.67 -4.65
CA PRO A 161 -13.93 0.86 -3.73
C PRO A 161 -13.36 -0.55 -3.46
N ASP A 162 -12.36 -0.95 -4.24
CA ASP A 162 -11.98 -2.36 -4.38
C ASP A 162 -11.06 -2.89 -3.27
N GLY A 163 -10.74 -2.07 -2.26
CA GLY A 163 -9.92 -2.49 -1.13
C GLY A 163 -8.50 -2.91 -1.52
N SER A 164 -8.03 -2.53 -2.72
CA SER A 164 -6.64 -2.71 -3.11
C SER A 164 -5.70 -1.86 -2.24
N ILE A 165 -4.44 -2.24 -2.12
CA ILE A 165 -3.47 -1.58 -1.25
C ILE A 165 -3.21 -0.14 -1.73
N CYS A 166 -3.25 0.81 -0.81
CA CYS A 166 -2.87 2.21 -1.05
C CYS A 166 -1.50 2.48 -0.42
N ALA A 167 -0.45 1.79 -0.91
CA ALA A 167 0.92 1.91 -0.40
C ALA A 167 1.79 2.88 -1.20
N PHE A 168 1.44 3.13 -2.46
CA PHE A 168 2.07 4.10 -3.35
C PHE A 168 0.96 4.78 -4.15
N GLU A 169 1.11 6.06 -4.40
CA GLU A 169 0.18 6.82 -5.22
C GLU A 169 0.90 7.13 -6.54
N PRO A 170 0.41 6.63 -7.69
CA PRO A 170 1.08 6.86 -8.98
C PRO A 170 1.34 8.34 -9.29
N SER A 171 0.57 9.26 -8.71
CA SER A 171 0.75 10.69 -8.87
C SER A 171 1.77 11.35 -7.93
N ASP A 172 2.23 10.66 -6.87
CA ASP A 172 3.30 11.16 -6.00
C ASP A 172 4.68 10.54 -6.28
N ALA A 173 4.75 9.65 -7.28
CA ALA A 173 5.96 8.99 -7.75
C ALA A 173 6.70 8.19 -6.66
N THR A 174 5.98 7.72 -5.62
CA THR A 174 6.52 6.74 -4.66
C THR A 174 6.93 5.45 -5.38
N TRP A 175 6.17 5.05 -6.39
CA TRP A 175 6.51 3.98 -7.34
C TRP A 175 5.82 4.25 -8.67
N THR A 176 6.50 3.94 -9.76
CA THR A 176 6.03 4.10 -11.13
C THR A 176 6.19 2.79 -11.89
N LYS A 177 5.48 2.63 -13.01
CA LYS A 177 5.53 1.40 -13.83
C LYS A 177 6.91 1.07 -14.40
N SER A 178 7.84 2.01 -14.38
CA SER A 178 9.23 1.78 -14.80
C SER A 178 10.13 1.33 -13.65
N ASP A 179 9.66 1.40 -12.41
CA ASP A 179 10.40 1.00 -11.22
C ASP A 179 10.24 -0.51 -10.98
N SER A 180 11.04 -1.06 -10.06
CA SER A 180 11.17 -2.51 -9.92
C SER A 180 9.92 -3.16 -9.30
N LEU A 181 9.58 -4.37 -9.77
CA LEU A 181 8.60 -5.24 -9.12
C LEU A 181 9.02 -5.66 -7.71
N VAL A 182 10.33 -5.76 -7.42
CA VAL A 182 10.82 -6.05 -6.07
C VAL A 182 10.52 -4.87 -5.15
N GLU A 183 10.80 -3.65 -5.59
CA GLU A 183 10.49 -2.42 -4.82
C GLU A 183 8.99 -2.30 -4.54
N LEU A 184 8.14 -2.67 -5.50
CA LEU A 184 6.69 -2.74 -5.31
C LEU A 184 6.29 -3.71 -4.18
N LEU A 185 6.86 -4.91 -4.18
CA LEU A 185 6.58 -5.93 -3.15
C LEU A 185 7.14 -5.53 -1.78
N ASP A 186 8.26 -4.81 -1.75
CA ASP A 186 8.84 -4.24 -0.53
C ASP A 186 7.91 -3.16 0.06
N LEU A 187 7.33 -2.30 -0.77
CA LEU A 187 6.34 -1.31 -0.36
C LEU A 187 5.07 -1.97 0.22
N TYR A 188 4.60 -3.07 -0.38
CA TYR A 188 3.48 -3.84 0.17
C TYR A 188 3.82 -4.51 1.50
N SER A 189 5.02 -5.07 1.63
CA SER A 189 5.51 -5.63 2.89
C SER A 189 5.53 -4.54 3.98
N PHE A 190 6.07 -3.36 3.66
CA PHE A 190 6.10 -2.22 4.58
C PHE A 190 4.70 -1.75 4.99
N TRP A 191 3.77 -1.68 4.03
CA TRP A 191 2.37 -1.39 4.32
C TRP A 191 1.75 -2.43 5.27
N ALA A 192 1.98 -3.72 5.06
CA ALA A 192 1.45 -4.78 5.91
C ALA A 192 2.03 -4.74 7.33
N LEU A 193 3.31 -4.39 7.50
CA LEU A 193 3.89 -4.15 8.83
C LEU A 193 3.19 -3.01 9.57
N ARG A 194 2.86 -1.91 8.89
CA ARG A 194 2.10 -0.82 9.53
C ARG A 194 0.72 -1.27 10.00
N HIS A 195 0.07 -2.15 9.23
CA HIS A 195 -1.17 -2.80 9.66
C HIS A 195 -0.98 -3.75 10.85
N LEU A 196 0.12 -4.50 10.89
CA LEU A 196 0.47 -5.34 12.04
C LEU A 196 0.67 -4.48 13.30
N TYR A 197 1.40 -3.37 13.17
CA TYR A 197 1.58 -2.39 14.25
C TYR A 197 0.23 -1.83 14.72
N LEU A 198 -0.62 -1.40 13.77
CA LEU A 198 -1.97 -0.92 14.07
C LEU A 198 -2.80 -1.96 14.83
N LYS A 199 -2.75 -3.23 14.42
CA LYS A 199 -3.50 -4.32 15.07
C LYS A 199 -3.05 -4.54 16.52
N ILE A 200 -1.76 -4.38 16.81
CA ILE A 200 -1.18 -4.66 18.13
C ILE A 200 -1.26 -3.45 19.07
N TYR A 201 -0.92 -2.26 18.57
CA TYR A 201 -0.82 -1.04 19.38
C TYR A 201 -2.04 -0.13 19.25
N GLY A 202 -2.98 -0.47 18.38
CA GLY A 202 -4.21 0.29 18.17
C GLY A 202 -3.99 1.64 17.48
N ARG A 203 -2.77 1.96 17.01
CA ARG A 203 -2.45 3.22 16.32
C ARG A 203 -1.56 3.00 15.10
N TRP A 204 -1.63 3.93 14.14
CA TRP A 204 -0.75 3.94 12.98
C TRP A 204 0.62 4.52 13.31
N PRO A 205 1.72 3.87 12.89
CA PRO A 205 3.07 4.38 13.11
C PRO A 205 3.48 5.36 12.00
N GLY A 206 4.08 6.48 12.39
CA GLY A 206 4.60 7.51 11.49
C GLY A 206 3.54 8.29 10.72
N GLN A 207 4.00 9.00 9.68
CA GLN A 207 3.14 9.84 8.86
C GLN A 207 2.18 9.05 7.98
N GLN A 208 1.04 9.68 7.70
CA GLN A 208 -0.05 9.13 6.91
C GLN A 208 -0.76 10.22 6.09
N ALA A 209 -1.58 9.77 5.15
CA ALA A 209 -2.33 10.63 4.22
C ALA A 209 -3.82 10.30 4.29
N VAL A 210 -4.60 11.16 4.95
CA VAL A 210 -6.05 11.03 5.15
C VAL A 210 -6.71 12.39 4.96
N GLN A 211 -7.22 12.61 3.75
CA GLN A 211 -7.65 13.94 3.29
C GLN A 211 -9.07 14.30 3.74
N PHE A 212 -9.95 13.31 3.91
CA PHE A 212 -11.33 13.55 4.28
C PHE A 212 -11.48 13.74 5.79
N PRO A 213 -12.13 14.84 6.26
CA PRO A 213 -12.41 15.03 7.69
C PRO A 213 -13.13 13.85 8.34
N TYR A 214 -14.11 13.28 7.63
CA TYR A 214 -14.88 12.16 8.13
C TYR A 214 -14.02 10.91 8.34
N GLU A 215 -13.17 10.59 7.35
CA GLU A 215 -12.21 9.49 7.43
C GLU A 215 -11.21 9.70 8.58
N ARG A 216 -10.71 10.93 8.78
CA ARG A 216 -9.83 11.23 9.92
C ARG A 216 -10.48 10.98 11.26
N ILE A 217 -11.74 11.38 11.44
CA ILE A 217 -12.47 11.12 12.68
C ILE A 217 -12.62 9.61 12.94
N LEU A 218 -12.85 8.83 11.87
CA LEU A 218 -13.05 7.39 11.98
C LEU A 218 -11.76 6.61 12.21
N GLU A 219 -10.67 7.01 11.56
CA GLU A 219 -9.45 6.20 11.47
C GLU A 219 -8.29 6.71 12.33
N LEU A 220 -8.23 8.02 12.63
CA LEU A 220 -7.09 8.61 13.34
C LEU A 220 -7.31 8.71 14.84
N ARG A 221 -6.26 8.37 15.60
CA ARG A 221 -6.18 8.68 17.02
C ARG A 221 -5.56 10.05 17.27
N SER A 222 -5.85 10.61 18.43
CA SER A 222 -5.31 11.89 18.90
C SER A 222 -3.78 11.97 18.88
N ASP A 223 -3.11 10.85 19.17
CA ASP A 223 -1.66 10.67 19.32
C ASP A 223 -0.95 10.24 18.01
N GLU A 224 -1.65 10.20 16.89
CA GLU A 224 -1.07 9.92 15.57
C GLU A 224 -0.78 11.20 14.79
N TYR A 225 0.18 11.17 13.87
CA TYR A 225 0.39 12.27 12.92
C TYR A 225 -0.87 12.59 12.11
N CYS A 226 -1.14 13.87 11.92
CA CYS A 226 -2.31 14.31 11.19
C CYS A 226 -2.20 13.96 9.70
N GLY A 227 -3.21 13.26 9.17
CA GLY A 227 -3.26 12.86 7.76
C GLY A 227 -3.53 13.97 6.74
N CYS A 228 -3.67 15.23 7.15
CA CYS A 228 -4.11 16.32 6.27
C CYS A 228 -3.06 16.77 5.24
N LYS A 229 -1.80 16.29 5.34
CA LYS A 229 -0.63 16.69 4.54
C LYS A 229 -0.23 18.17 4.66
N GLN A 230 -0.81 18.94 5.58
CA GLN A 230 -0.51 20.36 5.78
C GLN A 230 0.34 20.65 7.02
N SER A 231 0.61 19.63 7.83
CA SER A 231 1.33 19.77 9.09
C SER A 231 2.00 18.45 9.46
N ASP A 232 3.12 18.56 10.15
CA ASP A 232 3.84 17.53 10.88
C ASP A 232 3.33 17.35 12.33
N LYS A 233 2.20 17.96 12.69
CA LYS A 233 1.62 17.86 14.04
C LYS A 233 0.77 16.61 14.21
N LEU A 234 0.56 16.25 15.46
CA LEU A 234 -0.40 15.21 15.84
C LEU A 234 -1.84 15.63 15.50
N TYR A 235 -2.72 14.65 15.33
CA TYR A 235 -4.11 14.88 14.94
C TYR A 235 -4.84 15.79 15.93
N ALA A 236 -4.64 15.57 17.23
CA ALA A 236 -5.21 16.39 18.30
C ALA A 236 -4.83 17.87 18.21
N GLU A 237 -3.61 18.15 17.75
CA GLU A 237 -3.03 19.48 17.66
C GLU A 237 -3.27 20.16 16.31
N CYS A 238 -3.76 19.42 15.32
CA CYS A 238 -3.92 19.90 13.95
C CYS A 238 -5.39 20.02 13.56
N CYS A 239 -6.01 18.90 13.15
CA CYS A 239 -7.33 18.91 12.53
C CYS A 239 -8.45 18.44 13.45
N GLN A 240 -8.18 17.73 14.55
CA GLN A 240 -9.22 17.08 15.36
C GLN A 240 -10.31 18.06 15.82
N ARG A 241 -9.92 19.19 16.43
CA ARG A 241 -10.89 20.20 16.90
C ARG A 241 -11.74 20.77 15.76
N LYS A 242 -11.14 20.98 14.58
CA LYS A 242 -11.85 21.50 13.41
C LYS A 242 -12.79 20.45 12.84
N ASP A 243 -12.33 19.22 12.68
CA ASP A 243 -13.09 18.10 12.14
C ASP A 243 -14.32 17.82 13.03
N LEU A 244 -14.16 17.82 14.36
CA LEU A 244 -15.25 17.60 15.31
C LEU A 244 -16.28 18.73 15.38
N LYS A 245 -15.90 19.97 15.06
CA LYS A 245 -16.83 21.12 15.03
C LYS A 245 -17.62 21.22 13.71
N ASN A 246 -17.12 20.62 12.64
CA ASN A 246 -17.78 20.67 11.33
C ASN A 246 -19.07 19.85 11.34
N ASN A 247 -19.95 20.05 10.36
CA ASN A 247 -21.15 19.22 10.20
C ASN A 247 -20.76 17.78 9.83
N HIS A 248 -20.87 16.86 10.80
CA HIS A 248 -20.50 15.45 10.67
C HIS A 248 -21.28 14.75 9.56
N VAL A 249 -22.59 15.01 9.45
CA VAL A 249 -23.45 14.41 8.42
C VAL A 249 -23.03 14.87 7.03
N ALA A 250 -22.77 16.17 6.86
CA ALA A 250 -22.30 16.70 5.57
C ALA A 250 -20.94 16.11 5.17
N ASN A 251 -20.03 15.95 6.13
CA ASN A 251 -18.73 15.32 5.89
C ASN A 251 -18.86 13.83 5.54
N ALA A 252 -19.76 13.10 6.21
CA ALA A 252 -20.06 11.70 5.93
C ALA A 252 -20.63 11.52 4.51
N VAL A 253 -21.63 12.33 4.15
CA VAL A 253 -22.22 12.32 2.81
C VAL A 253 -21.17 12.64 1.74
N ASN A 254 -20.35 13.67 1.95
CA ASN A 254 -19.28 14.02 1.02
C ASN A 254 -18.26 12.89 0.85
N PHE A 255 -17.89 12.23 1.95
CA PHE A 255 -17.00 11.08 1.92
C PHE A 255 -17.61 9.92 1.12
N ILE A 256 -18.86 9.51 1.42
CA ILE A 256 -19.56 8.44 0.70
C ILE A 256 -19.65 8.74 -0.80
N LEU A 257 -20.01 9.98 -1.16
CA LEU A 257 -20.10 10.40 -2.57
C LEU A 257 -18.73 10.43 -3.27
N SER A 258 -17.67 10.81 -2.57
CA SER A 258 -16.31 10.90 -3.12
C SER A 258 -15.59 9.55 -3.19
N CYS A 259 -15.96 8.62 -2.30
CA CYS A 259 -15.25 7.37 -2.06
C CYS A 259 -16.13 6.15 -2.42
N SER A 260 -16.93 6.26 -3.48
CA SER A 260 -17.70 5.14 -4.06
C SER A 260 -18.55 4.37 -3.03
N GLY A 261 -19.31 5.08 -2.21
CA GLY A 261 -20.14 4.48 -1.16
C GLY A 261 -19.44 4.30 0.19
N GLY A 262 -18.16 4.63 0.30
CA GLY A 262 -17.39 4.45 1.53
C GLY A 262 -16.98 3.00 1.80
N HIS A 263 -17.13 2.10 0.82
CA HIS A 263 -16.73 0.70 0.95
C HIS A 263 -15.31 0.50 0.40
N ARG A 264 -14.45 -0.13 1.20
CA ARG A 264 -13.16 -0.67 0.76
C ARG A 264 -13.21 -2.16 1.04
N LYS A 265 -13.45 -2.99 0.03
CA LYS A 265 -13.44 -4.44 0.19
C LYS A 265 -12.88 -5.10 -1.07
N PRO A 266 -12.03 -6.12 -0.92
CA PRO A 266 -11.60 -6.93 -2.05
C PRO A 266 -12.82 -7.46 -2.82
N PRO A 267 -12.77 -7.49 -4.16
CA PRO A 267 -13.79 -8.17 -4.96
C PRO A 267 -13.94 -9.63 -4.54
N GLU A 268 -15.15 -10.17 -4.62
CA GLU A 268 -15.47 -11.55 -4.25
C GLU A 268 -14.63 -12.58 -5.04
N THR A 269 -14.23 -12.24 -6.28
CA THR A 269 -13.33 -13.05 -7.09
C THR A 269 -11.92 -13.16 -6.48
N ILE A 270 -11.42 -12.09 -5.86
CA ILE A 270 -10.14 -12.09 -5.13
C ILE A 270 -10.24 -12.95 -3.87
N ILE A 271 -11.31 -12.76 -3.08
CA ILE A 271 -11.55 -13.52 -1.85
C ILE A 271 -11.60 -15.02 -2.16
N ASN A 272 -12.42 -15.41 -3.14
CA ASN A 272 -12.55 -16.82 -3.53
C ASN A 272 -11.24 -17.41 -4.05
N PHE A 273 -10.45 -16.64 -4.80
CA PHE A 273 -9.14 -17.10 -5.28
C PHE A 273 -8.19 -17.38 -4.11
N ILE A 274 -8.08 -16.46 -3.15
CA ILE A 274 -7.19 -16.65 -1.98
C ILE A 274 -7.62 -17.85 -1.13
N HIS A 275 -8.93 -18.05 -0.94
CA HIS A 275 -9.45 -19.19 -0.17
C HIS A 275 -9.30 -20.54 -0.86
N ARG A 276 -9.52 -20.61 -2.17
CA ARG A 276 -9.62 -21.88 -2.90
C ARG A 276 -8.35 -22.23 -3.68
N GLN A 277 -7.47 -21.26 -3.89
CA GLN A 277 -6.28 -21.35 -4.74
C GLN A 277 -6.56 -22.05 -6.07
N SER A 278 -7.70 -21.72 -6.69
CA SER A 278 -8.14 -22.29 -7.96
C SER A 278 -7.59 -21.46 -9.13
N ASN A 279 -8.32 -21.35 -10.23
CA ASN A 279 -7.86 -20.55 -11.37
C ASN A 279 -7.73 -19.07 -10.98
N PRO A 280 -6.65 -18.39 -11.40
CA PRO A 280 -6.47 -16.97 -11.13
C PRO A 280 -7.60 -16.15 -11.74
N PRO A 281 -8.04 -15.05 -11.09
CA PRO A 281 -9.07 -14.17 -11.63
C PRO A 281 -8.60 -13.54 -12.95
N LYS A 282 -9.53 -13.20 -13.84
CA LYS A 282 -9.16 -12.55 -15.11
C LYS A 282 -8.84 -11.09 -14.89
N ILE A 283 -7.72 -10.63 -15.40
CA ILE A 283 -7.26 -9.23 -15.25
C ILE A 283 -8.31 -8.23 -15.74
N VAL A 284 -8.96 -8.49 -16.87
CA VAL A 284 -10.02 -7.64 -17.44
C VAL A 284 -11.20 -7.41 -16.48
N GLU A 285 -11.51 -8.38 -15.62
CA GLU A 285 -12.61 -8.28 -14.65
C GLU A 285 -12.24 -7.40 -13.45
N LEU A 286 -10.95 -7.28 -13.14
CA LEU A 286 -10.44 -6.56 -11.96
C LEU A 286 -10.09 -5.10 -12.25
N ILE A 287 -9.80 -4.76 -13.50
CA ILE A 287 -9.47 -3.39 -13.91
C ILE A 287 -10.72 -2.58 -14.27
N SER A 288 -11.83 -3.26 -14.58
CA SER A 288 -13.12 -2.63 -14.91
C SER A 288 -13.88 -2.09 -13.69
N VAL A 289 -13.39 -2.40 -12.48
CA VAL A 289 -13.96 -2.01 -11.18
C VAL A 289 -13.33 -0.72 -10.66
#